data_AF-A0A9E0IKS9-F1
#
_entry.id   AF-A0A9E0IKS9-F1
#
_cell.length_a   1.000
_cell.length_b   1.000
_cell.length_c   1.000
_cell.angle_alpha   90.00
_cell.angle_beta   90.00
_cell.angle_gamma   90.00
#
_symmetry.space_group_name_H-M   'P 1'
#
loop_
_entity.id
_entity.type
_entity.pdbx_description
1 polymer ?
#
loop_
_entity_poly.entity_id
_entity_poly.type
_entity_poly.pdbx_seq_one_letter_code
_entity_poly.pdbx_strand_id
1 'polypeptide(L)' 'MASFTAATSVKRKNKTKAQGRRRKNAQARHSTLSETALFAALGEPGKPAPRKAT' A
#
# COMPACT_ATOMS: atom_id res chain seq x y z
N MET A 1 -29.15 22.67 14.70
CA MET A 1 -28.25 21.50 14.84
C MET A 1 -28.96 20.31 14.23
N ALA A 2 -28.51 19.79 13.09
CA ALA A 2 -29.15 18.63 12.49
C ALA A 2 -28.91 17.42 13.42
N SER A 3 -29.97 17.02 14.11
CA SER A 3 -30.10 15.79 14.88
C SER A 3 -29.70 14.59 14.01
N PHE A 4 -29.35 13.47 14.64
CA PHE A 4 -28.95 12.22 13.97
C PHE A 4 -30.05 11.70 13.03
N THR A 5 -30.18 12.29 11.84
CA THR A 5 -31.13 11.84 10.82
C THR A 5 -30.59 10.59 10.14
N ALA A 6 -31.47 9.79 9.55
CA ALA A 6 -31.09 8.61 8.76
C ALA A 6 -30.00 8.95 7.71
N ALA A 7 -30.10 10.13 7.08
CA ALA A 7 -29.11 10.63 6.13
C ALA A 7 -27.71 10.78 6.75
N THR A 8 -27.60 11.32 7.97
CA THR A 8 -26.29 11.46 8.65
C THR A 8 -25.70 10.10 9.06
N SER A 9 -26.55 9.14 9.44
CA SER A 9 -26.14 7.76 9.77
C SER A 9 -25.59 7.03 8.54
N VAL A 10 -26.29 7.11 7.40
CA VAL A 10 -25.84 6.54 6.12
C VAL A 10 -24.51 7.16 5.68
N LYS A 11 -24.38 8.49 5.74
CA LYS A 11 -23.13 9.20 5.41
C LYS A 11 -21.96 8.72 6.28
N ARG A 12 -22.18 8.52 7.57
CA ARG A 12 -21.16 8.04 8.50
C ARG A 12 -20.74 6.61 8.19
N LYS A 13 -21.69 5.70 7.91
CA LYS A 13 -21.41 4.30 7.51
C LYS A 13 -20.61 4.23 6.21
N ASN A 14 -20.95 5.06 5.23
CA ASN A 14 -20.22 5.12 3.96
C ASN A 14 -18.78 5.65 4.15
N LYS A 15 -18.61 6.66 5.01
CA LYS A 15 -17.28 7.22 5.32
C LYS A 15 -16.35 6.17 5.94
N THR A 16 -16.81 5.41 6.92
CA THR A 16 -16.00 4.35 7.55
C THR A 16 -15.66 3.23 6.57
N LYS A 17 -16.63 2.78 5.74
CA LYS A 17 -16.38 1.79 4.69
C LYS A 17 -15.34 2.28 3.67
N ALA A 18 -15.47 3.52 3.20
CA ALA A 18 -14.52 4.13 2.25
C ALA A 18 -13.12 4.27 2.85
N GLN A 19 -13.01 4.63 4.14
CA GLN A 19 -11.73 4.74 4.84
C GLN A 19 -11.01 3.39 4.92
N GLY A 20 -11.74 2.30 5.19
CA GLY A 20 -11.19 0.95 5.17
C GLY A 20 -10.63 0.56 3.80
N ARG A 21 -11.40 0.83 2.72
CA ARG A 21 -10.93 0.58 1.34
C ARG A 21 -9.70 1.41 0.98
N ARG A 22 -9.68 2.70 1.34
CA ARG A 22 -8.54 3.59 1.09
C ARG A 22 -7.27 3.09 1.80
N ARG A 23 -7.39 2.64 3.05
CA ARG A 23 -6.27 2.06 3.82
C ARG A 23 -5.71 0.81 3.14
N LYS A 24 -6.59 -0.13 2.76
CA LYS A 24 -6.18 -1.36 2.06
C LYS A 24 -5.49 -1.06 0.72
N ASN A 25 -6.02 -0.14 -0.07
CA ASN A 25 -5.43 0.25 -1.35
C ASN A 25 -4.05 0.90 -1.19
N ALA A 26 -3.83 1.70 -0.14
CA ALA A 26 -2.52 2.28 0.15
C ALA A 26 -1.52 1.17 0.51
N GLN A 27 -1.89 0.23 1.38
CA GLN A 27 -1.02 -0.90 1.76
C GLN A 27 -0.71 -1.82 0.58
N ALA A 28 -1.68 -2.09 -0.31
CA ALA A 28 -1.49 -2.91 -1.49
C ALA A 28 -0.42 -2.36 -2.47
N ARG A 29 -0.14 -1.06 -2.43
CA ARG A 29 0.95 -0.45 -3.22
C ARG A 29 2.34 -0.71 -2.64
N HIS A 30 2.42 -1.13 -1.38
CA HIS A 30 3.66 -1.38 -0.66
C HIS A 30 3.87 -2.87 -0.35
N SER A 31 2.94 -3.75 -0.74
CA SER A 31 3.01 -5.18 -0.43
C SER A 31 3.99 -5.95 -1.33
N THR A 32 4.41 -5.38 -2.45
CA THR A 32 5.40 -5.97 -3.34
C THR A 32 6.56 -5.01 -3.52
N LEU A 33 7.78 -5.49 -3.27
CA LEU A 33 8.98 -4.76 -3.63
C LEU A 33 8.99 -4.52 -5.15
N SER A 34 9.47 -3.35 -5.57
CA SER A 34 9.72 -3.11 -6.99
C SER A 34 10.78 -4.09 -7.50
N GLU A 35 10.77 -4.36 -8.81
CA GLU A 35 11.78 -5.20 -9.47
C GLU A 35 13.21 -4.76 -9.13
N THR A 36 13.45 -3.45 -9.11
CA THR A 36 14.72 -2.85 -8.69
C THR A 36 15.11 -3.20 -7.25
N ALA A 37 14.15 -3.20 -6.32
CA ALA A 37 14.40 -3.54 -4.93
C ALA A 37 14.58 -5.06 -4.73
N LEU A 38 13.91 -5.89 -5.54
CA LEU A 38 14.10 -7.34 -5.52
C LEU A 38 15.50 -7.75 -5.98
N PHE A 39 16.05 -7.07 -6.99
CA PHE A 39 17.31 -7.45 -7.62
C PHE A 39 18.51 -6.57 -7.25
N ALA A 40 18.36 -5.60 -6.34
CA ALA A 40 19.45 -4.73 -5.90
C ALA A 40 20.70 -5.48 -5.43
N ALA A 41 20.53 -6.67 -4.86
CA ALA A 41 21.63 -7.51 -4.38
C ALA A 41 22.38 -8.28 -5.50
N LEU A 42 21.81 -8.39 -6.70
CA LEU A 42 22.39 -9.16 -7.81
C LEU A 42 23.36 -8.33 -8.66
N GLY A 43 23.43 -7.02 -8.47
CA GLY A 43 24.28 -6.13 -9.24
C GLY A 43 23.72 -5.79 -10.62
N GLU A 44 24.60 -5.30 -11.51
CA GLU A 44 24.24 -4.87 -12.86
C GLU A 44 23.94 -6.08 -13.78
N PRO A 45 22.87 -6.03 -14.60
CA PRO A 45 22.55 -7.09 -15.54
C PRO A 45 23.70 -7.33 -16.53
N GLY A 46 24.08 -8.59 -16.72
CA GLY A 46 25.19 -8.99 -17.60
C GLY A 46 26.57 -8.96 -16.93
N LYS A 47 26.68 -8.53 -15.67
CA LYS A 47 27.91 -8.64 -14.87
C LYS A 47 27.73 -9.74 -13.81
N PRO A 48 28.82 -10.43 -13.41
CA PRO A 48 28.73 -11.39 -12.32
C PRO A 48 28.28 -10.69 -11.02
N ALA A 49 27.45 -11.38 -10.24
CA ALA A 49 26.95 -10.85 -8.98
C ALA A 49 28.11 -10.47 -8.04
N PRO A 50 28.01 -9.34 -7.31
CA PRO A 50 29.07 -8.90 -6.43
C PRO A 50 29.35 -9.95 -5.35
N ARG A 51 30.63 -10.25 -5.15
CA ARG A 51 31.08 -11.22 -4.14
C ARG A 51 30.73 -10.64 -2.77
N LYS A 52 29.92 -11.35 -1.97
CA LYS A 52 29.57 -10.91 -0.60
C LYS A 52 30.85 -10.63 0.19
N ALA A 53 30.99 -9.41 0.70
CA ALA A 53 32.03 -9.10 1.68
C ALA A 53 31.66 -9.84 2.98
N THR A 54 32.35 -10.94 3.23
CA THR A 54 32.33 -11.67 4.50
C THR A 54 33.08 -10.91 5.57
#